data_AF-A0A4U1D9F3-F1
#
_entry.id   AF-A0A4U1D9F3-F1
#
_cell.length_a   1.000
_cell.length_b   1.000
_cell.length_c   1.000
_cell.angle_alpha   90.00
_cell.angle_beta   90.00
_cell.angle_gamma   90.00
#
_symmetry.space_group_name_H-M   'P 1'
#
loop_
_entity.id
_entity.type
_entity.pdbx_description
1 polymer ?
#
loop_
_entity_poly.entity_id
_entity_poly.type
_entity_poly.pdbx_seq_one_letter_code
_entity_poly.pdbx_strand_id
1 'polypeptide(L)'
;MLKVKLNPDLTINDFEDGKIIIVNKTNEGYYIERFIYDLLLNAKSDFVDVKDIDKNFLYSGEELEDFIRDLVFIKILLMEEI
;
A
#
# COMPACT_ATOMS: atom_id res chain seq x y z
N MET A 1 -9.94 2.33 -14.63
CA MET A 1 -9.28 3.25 -13.66
C MET A 1 -8.78 2.38 -12.51
N LEU A 2 -7.52 2.49 -12.09
CA LEU A 2 -6.95 1.62 -11.06
C LEU A 2 -7.25 2.21 -9.67
N LYS A 3 -8.00 1.48 -8.86
CA LYS A 3 -8.23 1.83 -7.46
C LYS A 3 -7.65 0.78 -6.53
N VAL A 4 -7.17 1.20 -5.37
CA VAL A 4 -6.59 0.29 -4.37
C VAL A 4 -7.06 0.59 -2.95
N LYS A 5 -7.02 -0.45 -2.13
CA LYS A 5 -7.36 -0.40 -0.70
C LYS A 5 -6.32 -1.21 0.09
N LEU A 6 -5.95 -0.76 1.28
CA LEU A 6 -5.11 -1.54 2.19
C LEU A 6 -5.83 -2.84 2.55
N ASN A 7 -5.13 -3.97 2.40
CA ASN A 7 -5.72 -5.25 2.72
C ASN A 7 -6.09 -5.29 4.21
N PRO A 8 -7.36 -5.56 4.58
CA PRO A 8 -7.76 -5.63 5.99
C PRO A 8 -7.22 -6.86 6.71
N ASP A 9 -6.74 -7.86 5.97
CA ASP A 9 -6.14 -9.09 6.50
C ASP A 9 -4.61 -8.99 6.65
N LEU A 10 -4.17 -7.92 7.31
CA LEU A 10 -2.78 -7.65 7.61
C LEU A 10 -2.58 -7.49 9.12
N THR A 11 -1.44 -8.00 9.62
CA THR A 11 -0.93 -7.60 10.94
C THR A 11 0.15 -6.55 10.73
N ILE A 12 0.00 -5.38 11.36
CA ILE A 12 0.90 -4.24 11.18
C ILE A 12 1.51 -3.87 12.53
N ASN A 13 2.83 -3.95 12.65
CA ASN A 13 3.57 -3.62 13.86
C ASN A 13 4.52 -2.44 13.62
N ASP A 14 4.68 -1.58 14.61
CA ASP A 14 5.73 -0.57 14.62
C ASP A 14 7.12 -1.22 14.71
N PHE A 15 8.05 -0.77 13.87
CA PHE A 15 9.44 -1.22 13.89
C PHE A 15 10.36 -0.12 13.37
N GLU A 16 11.25 0.39 14.24
CA GLU A 16 12.21 1.45 13.90
C GLU A 16 11.54 2.63 13.16
N ASP A 17 12.08 3.02 12.01
CA ASP A 17 11.61 4.10 11.14
C ASP A 17 10.52 3.65 10.15
N GLY A 18 9.81 2.56 10.46
CA GLY A 18 8.80 2.00 9.59
C GLY A 18 7.81 1.06 10.29
N LYS A 19 7.32 0.10 9.52
CA LYS A 19 6.36 -0.92 9.91
C LYS A 19 6.81 -2.29 9.42
N ILE A 20 6.55 -3.32 10.23
CA ILE A 20 6.52 -4.70 9.77
C ILE A 20 5.07 -5.04 9.44
N ILE A 21 4.82 -5.41 8.18
CA ILE A 21 3.53 -5.84 7.67
C ILE A 21 3.58 -7.34 7.43
N ILE A 22 2.67 -8.08 8.06
CA ILE A 22 2.51 -9.51 7.88
C ILE A 22 1.20 -9.75 7.13
N VAL A 23 1.29 -10.45 6.00
CA VAL A 23 0.14 -10.88 5.22
C VAL A 23 -0.39 -12.17 5.84
N ASN A 24 -1.47 -12.11 6.62
CA ASN A 24 -1.90 -13.23 7.46
C ASN A 24 -2.19 -14.52 6.67
N LYS A 25 -2.71 -14.39 5.44
CA LYS A 25 -3.00 -15.53 4.55
C LYS A 25 -1.77 -16.31 4.10
N THR A 26 -0.63 -15.65 3.90
CA THR A 26 0.61 -16.29 3.44
C THR A 26 1.68 -16.40 4.54
N ASN A 27 1.49 -15.67 5.65
CA ASN A 27 2.45 -15.50 6.73
C ASN A 27 3.80 -14.90 6.25
N GLU A 28 3.77 -14.16 5.14
CA GLU A 28 4.93 -13.41 4.63
C GLU A 28 5.03 -12.06 5.33
N GLY A 29 6.24 -11.67 5.70
CA GLY A 29 6.54 -10.42 6.39
C GLY A 29 7.35 -9.47 5.51
N TYR A 30 6.96 -8.20 5.51
CA TYR A 30 7.60 -7.14 4.75
C TYR A 30 7.92 -5.95 5.66
N TYR A 31 9.07 -5.33 5.44
CA TYR A 31 9.38 -4.03 6.03
C TYR A 31 8.94 -2.93 5.07
N ILE A 32 8.24 -1.92 5.58
CA ILE A 32 7.87 -0.71 4.85
C ILE A 32 8.28 0.51 5.67
N GLU A 33 8.98 1.46 5.04
CA GLU A 33 9.38 2.72 5.66
C GLU A 33 8.16 3.57 6.03
N ARG A 34 8.27 4.38 7.09
CA ARG A 34 7.12 5.10 7.67
C ARG A 34 6.44 6.03 6.67
N PHE A 35 7.22 6.76 5.87
CA PHE A 35 6.65 7.67 4.88
C PHE A 35 5.85 6.92 3.80
N ILE A 36 6.32 5.74 3.38
CA ILE A 36 5.58 4.88 2.45
C ILE A 36 4.28 4.41 3.10
N TYR A 37 4.34 3.94 4.35
CA TYR A 37 3.15 3.49 5.05
C TYR A 37 2.12 4.62 5.22
N ASP A 38 2.57 5.83 5.51
CA ASP A 38 1.71 7.01 5.64
C ASP A 38 1.01 7.38 4.32
N LEU A 39 1.65 7.17 3.16
CA LEU A 39 0.99 7.30 1.85
C LEU A 39 -0.20 6.35 1.71
N LEU A 40 -0.05 5.11 2.20
CA LEU A 40 -1.08 4.07 2.10
C LEU A 40 -2.26 4.30 3.05
N LEU A 41 -2.15 5.18 4.05
CA LEU A 41 -3.23 5.43 5.01
C LEU A 41 -4.50 6.00 4.37
N ASN A 42 -4.37 6.71 3.25
CA ASN A 42 -5.52 7.18 2.46
C ASN A 42 -6.37 6.00 1.94
N ALA A 43 -5.74 4.86 1.66
CA ALA A 43 -6.36 3.65 1.16
C ALA A 43 -6.85 2.71 2.29
N LYS A 44 -6.80 3.11 3.56
CA LYS A 44 -7.07 2.21 4.69
C LYS A 44 -8.52 1.74 4.76
N SER A 45 -9.46 2.66 4.55
CA SER A 45 -10.89 2.39 4.77
C SER A 45 -11.63 2.08 3.47
N ASP A 46 -11.24 2.75 2.38
CA ASP A 46 -11.95 2.75 1.11
C ASP A 46 -10.99 2.55 -0.06
N PHE A 47 -11.52 2.12 -1.21
CA PHE A 47 -10.77 2.10 -2.45
C PHE A 47 -10.52 3.53 -2.94
N VAL A 48 -9.25 3.88 -3.13
CA VAL A 48 -8.81 5.19 -3.62
C VAL A 48 -8.17 5.06 -4.99
N ASP A 49 -8.27 6.09 -5.83
CA ASP A 49 -7.50 6.13 -7.07
C ASP A 49 -6.02 6.18 -6.75
N VAL A 50 -5.20 5.45 -7.51
CA VAL A 50 -3.74 5.47 -7.36
C VAL A 50 -3.18 6.88 -7.44
N LYS A 51 -3.74 7.74 -8.30
CA LYS A 51 -3.34 9.14 -8.46
C LYS A 51 -3.60 10.00 -7.23
N ASP A 52 -4.50 9.58 -6.34
CA ASP A 52 -4.85 10.30 -5.12
C ASP A 52 -4.03 9.84 -3.90
N ILE A 53 -3.20 8.79 -4.04
CA ILE A 53 -2.36 8.25 -2.96
C ILE A 53 -1.22 9.20 -2.64
N ASP A 54 -0.49 9.64 -3.68
CA ASP A 54 0.66 10.52 -3.52
C ASP A 54 0.29 11.99 -3.73
N LYS A 55 -0.22 12.59 -2.65
CA LYS A 55 -0.58 14.02 -2.65
C LYS A 55 0.63 14.96 -2.68
N ASN A 56 1.82 14.45 -2.41
CA ASN A 56 3.05 15.23 -2.35
C ASN A 56 3.88 15.12 -3.64
N PHE A 57 3.41 14.35 -4.64
CA PHE A 57 4.08 14.13 -5.92
C PHE A 57 5.54 13.68 -5.74
N LEU A 58 5.78 12.81 -4.75
CA LEU A 58 7.07 12.16 -4.51
C LEU A 58 7.47 11.21 -5.64
N TYR A 59 6.48 10.65 -6.34
CA TYR A 59 6.65 9.76 -7.47
C TYR A 59 6.11 10.37 -8.75
N SER A 60 6.71 10.02 -9.89
CA SER A 60 6.02 10.19 -11.16
C SER A 60 4.80 9.26 -11.25
N GLY A 61 3.84 9.59 -12.12
CA GLY A 61 2.61 8.78 -12.24
C GLY A 61 2.87 7.32 -12.61
N GLU A 62 3.86 7.05 -13.47
CA GLU A 62 4.23 5.69 -13.86
C GLU A 62 4.94 4.94 -12.73
N GLU A 63 5.91 5.57 -12.05
CA GLU A 63 6.61 4.95 -10.92
C GLU A 63 5.67 4.62 -9.77
N LEU A 64 4.68 5.49 -9.49
CA LEU A 64 3.67 5.24 -8.48
C LEU A 64 2.79 4.05 -8.86
N GLU A 65 2.34 3.97 -10.11
CA GLU A 65 1.51 2.85 -10.56
C GLU A 65 2.26 1.51 -10.47
N ASP A 66 3.53 1.46 -10.90
CA ASP A 66 4.36 0.26 -10.81
C ASP A 66 4.59 -0.16 -9.35
N PHE A 67 4.92 0.81 -8.48
CA PHE A 67 5.08 0.56 -7.05
C PHE A 67 3.79 0.02 -6.40
N ILE A 68 2.63 0.59 -6.73
CA ILE A 68 1.34 0.13 -6.24
C ILE A 68 1.03 -1.28 -6.75
N ARG A 69 1.38 -1.61 -8.00
CA ARG A 69 1.22 -2.98 -8.55
C ARG A 69 2.06 -3.99 -7.80
N ASP A 70 3.29 -3.65 -7.40
CA ASP A 70 4.12 -4.52 -6.56
C ASP A 70 3.45 -4.78 -5.21
N LEU A 71 2.89 -3.76 -4.56
CA LEU A 71 2.17 -3.91 -3.30
C LEU A 71 0.90 -4.75 -3.43
N VAL A 72 0.22 -4.69 -4.58
CA VAL A 72 -0.92 -5.57 -4.90
C VAL A 72 -0.45 -7.01 -5.13
N PHE A 73 0.64 -7.22 -5.85
CA PHE A 73 1.20 -8.54 -6.12
C PHE A 73 1.54 -9.29 -4.82
N ILE A 74 2.12 -8.59 -3.83
CA ILE A 74 2.41 -9.14 -2.50
C ILE A 74 1.23 -9.06 -1.52
N LYS A 75 0.04 -8.67 -1.99
CA LYS A 75 -1.22 -8.64 -1.21
C LYS A 75 -1.23 -7.69 -0.02
N ILE A 76 -0.38 -6.67 -0.01
CA ILE A 76 -0.48 -5.55 0.94
C ILE A 76 -1.64 -4.64 0.54
N LEU A 77 -1.84 -4.44 -0.75
CA LEU A 77 -2.99 -3.74 -1.32
C LEU A 77 -3.93 -4.74 -2.02
N LEU A 78 -5.21 -4.39 -2.02
CA LEU A 78 -6.24 -4.97 -2.87
C LEU A 78 -6.50 -4.00 -4.02
N MET A 79 -6.77 -4.53 -5.21
CA MET A 79 -7.09 -3.72 -6.39
C MET A 79 -8.54 -3.91 -6.84
N GLU A 80 -9.12 -2.85 -7.40
CA GLU A 80 -10.39 -2.86 -8.13
C GLU A 80 -10.19 -2.14 -9.47
N GLU A 81 -10.54 -2.82 -10.56
CA GLU A 81 -10.59 -2.22 -11.90
C GLU A 81 -12.05 -1.92 -12.26
N ILE A 82 -12.31 -0.64 -12.56
CA ILE A 82 -13.59 -0.13 -13.08
C ILE A 82 -13.39 0.38 -14.50
#